data_AF-A0A9D2VL98-F1
#
_entry.id   AF-A0A9D2VL98-F1
#
_cell.length_a   1.000
_cell.length_b   1.000
_cell.length_c   1.000
_cell.angle_alpha   90.00
_cell.angle_beta   90.00
_cell.angle_gamma   90.00
#
_symmetry.space_group_name_H-M   'P 1'
#
loop_
_entity.id
_entity.type
_entity.pdbx_description
1 polymer ?
#
loop_
_entity_poly.entity_id
_entity_poly.type
_entity_poly.pdbx_seq_one_letter_code
_entity_poly.pdbx_strand_id
1 'polypeptide(L)'
;MARPRKRSGEPDAQQRLVDALWLLLESNRLNDLTVGMVTAKAGCNRGTLYYHHADLDALVYSAIERELVGDGSVISAVYDLVLGTGTASPTALMDTPSFRRLGLAIEQGGIELVSAKIKDIVARMWQAALRPEGVPLQPATHMLLEYHISGVVALLARHTRSRAHGGLPQDDVSELLRRAASFLIDALGDAEGVSPEEALARLQTASRVSRAMLP
;
A
#
# COMPACT_ATOMS: atom_id res chain seq x y z
N MET A 1 16.27 33.47 3.95
CA MET A 1 17.18 32.53 4.64
C MET A 1 17.86 31.66 3.61
N ALA A 2 19.19 31.53 3.68
CA ALA A 2 19.96 30.70 2.75
C ALA A 2 19.65 29.21 2.97
N ARG A 3 19.46 28.47 1.87
CA ARG A 3 19.17 27.02 1.87
C ARG A 3 20.37 26.26 2.47
N PRO A 4 20.19 25.50 3.58
CA PRO A 4 21.24 24.59 4.05
C PRO A 4 21.58 23.60 2.94
N ARG A 5 22.86 23.50 2.57
CA ARG A 5 23.33 22.55 1.56
C ARG A 5 23.13 21.13 2.09
N LYS A 6 22.52 20.26 1.27
CA LYS A 6 22.36 18.82 1.51
C LYS A 6 23.73 18.24 1.88
N ARG A 7 23.93 17.81 3.12
CA ARG A 7 25.14 17.07 3.52
C ARG A 7 25.04 15.70 2.85
N SER A 8 26.03 15.38 2.02
CA SER A 8 26.14 14.10 1.33
C SER A 8 26.16 12.96 2.36
N GLY A 9 25.09 12.15 2.41
CA GLY A 9 24.98 10.97 3.28
C GLY A 9 23.88 11.02 4.34
N GLU A 10 23.28 12.17 4.64
CA GLU A 10 22.13 12.23 5.56
C GLU A 10 20.81 11.91 4.82
N PRO A 11 19.91 11.08 5.41
CA PRO A 11 18.59 10.86 4.84
C PRO A 11 17.88 12.20 4.67
N ASP A 12 17.14 12.36 3.56
CA ASP A 12 16.39 13.58 3.29
C ASP A 12 15.43 13.90 4.45
N ALA A 13 15.12 15.18 4.67
CA ALA A 13 14.27 15.59 5.79
C ALA A 13 12.89 14.90 5.73
N GLN A 14 12.37 14.68 4.52
CA GLN A 14 11.15 13.91 4.28
C GLN A 14 11.28 12.45 4.73
N GLN A 15 12.42 11.79 4.44
CA GLN A 15 12.70 10.43 4.91
C GLN A 15 12.68 10.36 6.44
N ARG A 16 13.37 11.28 7.10
CA ARG A 16 13.47 11.28 8.57
C ARG A 16 12.11 11.45 9.24
N LEU A 17 11.21 12.25 8.65
CA LEU A 17 9.84 12.39 9.13
C LEU A 17 9.05 11.09 9.01
N VAL A 18 9.16 10.38 7.87
CA VAL A 18 8.51 9.07 7.66
C VAL A 18 9.06 8.01 8.61
N ASP A 19 10.39 7.93 8.79
CA ASP A 19 11.01 6.97 9.71
C ASP A 19 10.63 7.27 11.17
N ALA A 20 10.58 8.55 11.54
CA ALA A 20 10.14 8.97 12.87
C ALA A 20 8.68 8.59 13.14
N LEU A 21 7.79 8.74 12.15
CA LEU A 21 6.40 8.29 12.24
C LEU A 21 6.33 6.79 12.54
N TRP A 22 7.01 5.96 11.76
CA TRP A 22 6.99 4.50 11.95
C TRP A 22 7.51 4.10 13.33
N LEU A 23 8.62 4.70 13.79
CA LEU A 23 9.17 4.45 15.12
C LEU A 23 8.23 4.88 16.25
N LEU A 24 7.47 5.96 16.08
CA LEU A 24 6.50 6.38 17.09
C LEU A 24 5.30 5.43 17.15
N LEU A 25 4.85 4.91 16.01
CA LEU A 25 3.77 3.93 15.93
C LEU A 25 4.10 2.58 16.61
N GLU A 26 5.37 2.27 16.85
CA GLU A 26 5.75 1.07 17.63
C GLU A 26 5.22 1.13 19.08
N SER A 27 4.94 2.32 19.62
CA SER A 27 4.57 2.52 21.03
C SER A 27 3.40 3.47 21.27
N ASN A 28 2.79 4.04 20.22
CA ASN A 28 1.74 5.04 20.34
C ASN A 28 0.61 4.73 19.36
N ARG A 29 -0.63 5.07 19.75
CA ARG A 29 -1.75 5.05 18.81
C ARG A 29 -1.59 6.15 17.77
N LEU A 30 -2.06 5.91 16.56
CA LEU A 30 -1.97 6.89 15.47
C LEU A 30 -2.63 8.22 15.84
N ASN A 31 -3.81 8.17 16.47
CA ASN A 31 -4.59 9.34 16.86
C ASN A 31 -3.96 10.16 18.01
N ASP A 32 -2.98 9.60 18.72
CA ASP A 32 -2.29 10.28 19.82
C ASP A 32 -1.01 11.00 19.34
N LEU A 33 -0.59 10.76 18.10
CA LEU A 33 0.59 11.39 17.55
C LEU A 33 0.38 12.88 17.30
N THR A 34 1.45 13.66 17.51
CA THR A 34 1.45 15.10 17.23
C THR A 34 2.61 15.49 16.34
N VAL A 35 2.46 16.60 15.61
CA VAL A 35 3.55 17.24 14.85
C VAL A 35 4.79 17.44 15.73
N GLY A 36 4.60 17.80 17.01
CA GLY A 36 5.70 17.97 17.97
C GLY A 36 6.48 16.68 18.23
N MET A 37 5.78 15.57 18.47
CA MET A 37 6.41 14.26 18.68
C MET A 37 7.21 13.81 17.46
N VAL A 38 6.62 13.91 16.27
CA VAL A 38 7.27 13.47 15.02
C VAL A 38 8.50 14.31 14.72
N THR A 39 8.39 15.64 14.79
CA THR A 39 9.51 16.55 14.48
C THR A 39 10.65 16.41 15.48
N ALA A 40 10.34 16.24 16.77
CA ALA A 40 11.34 15.93 17.80
C ALA A 40 12.05 14.59 17.53
N LYS A 41 11.29 13.53 17.21
CA LYS A 41 11.85 12.20 16.89
C LYS A 41 12.69 12.22 15.60
N ALA A 42 12.30 13.03 14.62
CA ALA A 42 13.02 13.21 13.34
C ALA A 42 14.25 14.13 13.44
N GLY A 43 14.46 14.78 14.60
CA GLY A 43 15.55 15.74 14.80
C GLY A 43 15.43 17.00 13.93
N CYS A 44 14.20 17.46 13.66
CA CYS A 44 13.95 18.65 12.85
C CYS A 44 12.98 19.62 13.54
N ASN A 45 12.86 20.85 13.01
CA ASN A 45 11.91 21.82 13.54
C ASN A 45 10.51 21.59 12.93
N ARG A 46 9.46 22.14 13.57
CA ARG A 46 8.08 22.03 13.07
C ARG A 46 7.90 22.59 11.65
N GLY A 47 8.63 23.65 11.31
CA GLY A 47 8.61 24.23 9.98
C GLY A 47 9.10 23.26 8.90
N THR A 48 9.99 22.33 9.23
CA THR A 48 10.42 21.27 8.31
C THR A 48 9.27 20.33 7.95
N LEU A 49 8.38 19.98 8.90
CA LEU A 49 7.20 19.19 8.56
C LEU A 49 6.29 19.96 7.59
N TYR A 50 5.94 21.20 7.93
CA TYR A 50 5.06 22.03 7.11
C TYR A 50 5.62 22.40 5.73
N TYR A 51 6.93 22.30 5.56
CA TYR A 51 7.56 22.45 4.25
C TYR A 51 7.26 21.27 3.30
N HIS A 52 7.05 20.06 3.85
CA HIS A 52 6.83 18.85 3.06
C HIS A 52 5.37 18.37 3.07
N HIS A 53 4.64 18.63 4.16
CA HIS A 53 3.30 18.10 4.40
C HIS A 53 2.40 19.18 5.00
N ALA A 54 1.13 19.26 4.58
CA ALA A 54 0.18 20.25 5.10
C ALA A 54 -0.09 20.06 6.60
N ASP A 55 -0.16 18.81 7.04
CA ASP A 55 -0.47 18.40 8.40
C ASP A 55 0.11 17.00 8.69
N LEU A 56 -0.26 16.43 9.84
CA LEU A 56 0.17 15.09 10.23
C LEU A 56 -0.47 14.01 9.34
N ASP A 57 -1.74 14.16 8.95
CA ASP A 57 -2.44 13.19 8.11
C ASP A 57 -1.77 13.08 6.75
N ALA A 58 -1.37 14.21 6.15
CA ALA A 58 -0.61 14.25 4.90
C ALA A 58 0.74 13.52 5.00
N LEU A 59 1.41 13.58 6.15
CA LEU A 59 2.61 12.77 6.41
C LEU A 59 2.27 11.28 6.47
N VAL A 60 1.22 10.90 7.19
CA VAL A 60 0.80 9.50 7.32
C VAL A 60 0.39 8.94 5.96
N TYR A 61 -0.36 9.70 5.17
CA TYR A 61 -0.71 9.35 3.80
C TYR A 61 0.52 9.14 2.93
N SER A 62 1.52 10.02 3.01
CA SER A 62 2.76 9.88 2.25
C SER A 62 3.56 8.66 2.69
N ALA A 63 3.58 8.35 3.99
CA ALA A 63 4.23 7.15 4.52
C ALA A 63 3.54 5.87 4.02
N ILE A 64 2.21 5.79 4.10
CA ILE A 64 1.44 4.66 3.58
C ILE A 64 1.65 4.51 2.07
N GLU A 65 1.53 5.61 1.32
CA GLU A 65 1.75 5.61 -0.14
C GLU A 65 3.11 5.02 -0.48
N ARG A 66 4.15 5.40 0.24
CA ARG A 66 5.48 4.88 0.02
C ARG A 66 5.59 3.37 0.24
N GLU A 67 4.92 2.81 1.25
CA GLU A 67 4.90 1.35 1.43
C GLU A 67 4.14 0.66 0.29
N LEU A 68 3.16 1.35 -0.30
CA LEU A 68 2.34 0.83 -1.39
C LEU A 68 3.00 0.93 -2.76
N VAL A 69 3.77 1.99 -3.05
CA VAL A 69 4.35 2.25 -4.37
C VAL A 69 5.88 2.38 -4.39
N GLY A 70 6.59 2.19 -3.27
CA GLY A 70 8.05 2.26 -3.23
C GLY A 70 8.77 0.98 -3.70
N ASP A 71 10.07 0.93 -3.53
CA ASP A 71 10.89 -0.25 -3.86
C ASP A 71 10.47 -1.44 -3.00
N GLY A 72 10.25 -2.60 -3.61
CA GLY A 72 9.69 -3.77 -2.91
C GLY A 72 8.22 -3.56 -2.47
N SER A 73 7.49 -2.70 -3.18
CA SER A 73 6.11 -2.30 -2.87
C SER A 73 5.14 -3.47 -2.73
N VAL A 74 4.12 -3.21 -1.90
CA VAL A 74 2.90 -4.03 -1.82
C VAL A 74 2.25 -4.22 -3.19
N ILE A 75 2.24 -3.19 -4.02
CA ILE A 75 1.59 -3.24 -5.33
C ILE A 75 2.27 -4.21 -6.29
N SER A 76 3.61 -4.23 -6.36
CA SER A 76 4.30 -5.22 -7.20
C SER A 76 3.95 -6.63 -6.74
N ALA A 77 3.88 -6.85 -5.43
CA ALA A 77 3.49 -8.12 -4.85
C ALA A 77 2.03 -8.51 -5.15
N VAL A 78 1.11 -7.55 -5.17
CA VAL A 78 -0.28 -7.75 -5.59
C VAL A 78 -0.35 -8.10 -7.08
N TYR A 79 0.41 -7.41 -7.95
CA TYR A 79 0.48 -7.80 -9.36
C TYR A 79 1.05 -9.21 -9.53
N ASP A 80 2.10 -9.57 -8.79
CA ASP A 80 2.66 -10.91 -8.86
C ASP A 80 1.66 -12.00 -8.44
N LEU A 81 0.83 -11.71 -7.43
CA LEU A 81 -0.24 -12.60 -7.00
C LEU A 81 -1.33 -12.72 -8.07
N VAL A 82 -1.79 -11.59 -8.61
CA VAL A 82 -2.86 -11.54 -9.62
C VAL A 82 -2.41 -12.21 -10.92
N LEU A 83 -1.20 -11.93 -11.38
CA LEU A 83 -0.65 -12.47 -12.62
C LEU A 83 -0.12 -13.90 -12.46
N GLY A 84 -0.07 -14.44 -11.24
CA GLY A 84 0.53 -15.74 -10.95
C GLY A 84 2.03 -15.80 -11.24
N THR A 85 2.72 -14.65 -11.29
CA THR A 85 4.15 -14.53 -11.60
C THR A 85 5.05 -14.53 -10.36
N GLY A 86 4.47 -14.40 -9.18
CA GLY A 86 5.20 -14.42 -7.91
C GLY A 86 5.78 -15.79 -7.57
N THR A 87 7.04 -15.83 -7.16
CA THR A 87 7.69 -17.03 -6.64
C THR A 87 7.52 -17.19 -5.13
N ALA A 88 7.19 -16.10 -4.42
CA ALA A 88 6.92 -16.13 -3.00
C ALA A 88 5.49 -16.58 -2.70
N SER A 89 5.31 -17.26 -1.56
CA SER A 89 3.97 -17.52 -1.03
C SER A 89 3.22 -16.20 -0.80
N PRO A 90 1.91 -16.10 -1.11
CA PRO A 90 1.11 -14.91 -0.81
C PRO A 90 1.21 -14.47 0.66
N THR A 91 1.35 -15.41 1.59
CA THR A 91 1.52 -15.12 3.01
C THR A 91 2.92 -14.62 3.37
N ALA A 92 3.97 -15.04 2.65
CA ALA A 92 5.33 -14.54 2.86
C ALA A 92 5.43 -13.03 2.55
N LEU A 93 4.58 -12.52 1.65
CA LEU A 93 4.46 -11.09 1.37
C LEU A 93 4.04 -10.29 2.61
N MET A 94 3.16 -10.87 3.45
CA MET A 94 2.67 -10.22 4.67
C MET A 94 3.77 -10.01 5.72
N ASP A 95 4.90 -10.71 5.59
CA ASP A 95 6.05 -10.58 6.48
C ASP A 95 7.11 -9.61 5.95
N THR A 96 6.92 -9.00 4.78
CA THR A 96 7.83 -7.95 4.27
C THR A 96 7.78 -6.68 5.12
N PRO A 97 8.85 -5.86 5.14
CA PRO A 97 8.88 -4.61 5.90
C PRO A 97 7.68 -3.68 5.62
N SER A 98 7.28 -3.57 4.36
CA SER A 98 6.18 -2.70 3.94
C SER A 98 4.83 -3.17 4.47
N PHE A 99 4.52 -4.46 4.34
CA PHE A 99 3.30 -5.03 4.92
C PHE A 99 3.29 -4.96 6.45
N ARG A 100 4.45 -5.14 7.11
CA ARG A 100 4.55 -4.98 8.57
C ARG A 100 4.23 -3.56 9.03
N ARG A 101 4.71 -2.54 8.31
CA ARG A 101 4.41 -1.13 8.62
C ARG A 101 2.94 -0.80 8.41
N LEU A 102 2.32 -1.28 7.33
CA LEU A 102 0.87 -1.14 7.13
C LEU A 102 0.08 -1.85 8.24
N GLY A 103 0.52 -3.05 8.63
CA GLY A 103 -0.03 -3.79 9.76
C GLY A 103 0.06 -3.03 11.07
N LEU A 104 1.21 -2.42 11.35
CA LEU A 104 1.42 -1.57 12.53
C LEU A 104 0.49 -0.36 12.53
N ALA A 105 0.36 0.34 11.39
CA ALA A 105 -0.59 1.47 11.28
C ALA A 105 -2.03 1.03 11.57
N ILE A 106 -2.45 -0.13 11.07
CA ILE A 106 -3.77 -0.72 11.34
C ILE A 106 -3.93 -1.01 12.83
N GLU A 107 -2.96 -1.68 13.46
CA GLU A 107 -2.98 -2.02 14.88
C GLU A 107 -3.08 -0.79 15.78
N GLN A 108 -2.42 0.29 15.40
CA GLN A 108 -2.44 1.56 16.11
C GLN A 108 -3.68 2.42 15.85
N GLY A 109 -4.71 1.86 15.18
CA GLY A 109 -6.01 2.51 14.97
C GLY A 109 -6.20 3.17 13.60
N GLY A 110 -5.24 3.04 12.68
CA GLY A 110 -5.27 3.67 11.36
C GLY A 110 -5.96 2.86 10.26
N ILE A 111 -6.85 1.90 10.59
CA ILE A 111 -7.42 0.98 9.60
C ILE A 111 -8.21 1.69 8.49
N GLU A 112 -9.00 2.72 8.83
CA GLU A 112 -9.80 3.47 7.86
C GLU A 112 -8.89 4.23 6.88
N LEU A 113 -7.86 4.89 7.39
CA LEU A 113 -6.87 5.64 6.61
C LEU A 113 -6.10 4.73 5.65
N VAL A 114 -5.58 3.60 6.16
CA VAL A 114 -4.85 2.61 5.38
C VAL A 114 -5.74 2.02 4.29
N SER A 115 -6.96 1.60 4.65
CA SER A 115 -7.94 1.04 3.71
C SER A 115 -8.28 2.02 2.60
N ALA A 116 -8.60 3.28 2.95
CA ALA A 116 -8.92 4.31 1.98
C ALA A 116 -7.78 4.57 0.99
N LYS A 117 -6.53 4.67 1.48
CA LYS A 117 -5.36 4.93 0.62
C LYS A 117 -5.04 3.74 -0.28
N ILE A 118 -5.16 2.49 0.21
CA ILE A 118 -5.01 1.30 -0.63
C ILE A 118 -6.06 1.29 -1.74
N LYS A 119 -7.34 1.51 -1.40
CA LYS A 119 -8.43 1.57 -2.37
C LYS A 119 -8.20 2.62 -3.45
N ASP A 120 -7.81 3.83 -3.04
CA ASP A 120 -7.53 4.96 -3.94
C ASP A 120 -6.37 4.67 -4.91
N ILE A 121 -5.24 4.16 -4.40
CA ILE A 121 -4.10 3.82 -5.26
C ILE A 121 -4.44 2.66 -6.20
N VAL A 122 -5.03 1.58 -5.70
CA VAL A 122 -5.40 0.43 -6.52
C VAL A 122 -6.40 0.84 -7.60
N ALA A 123 -7.43 1.62 -7.27
CA ALA A 123 -8.38 2.12 -8.26
C ALA A 123 -7.68 2.94 -9.36
N ARG A 124 -6.79 3.87 -9.01
CA ARG A 124 -6.02 4.65 -9.99
C ARG A 124 -5.15 3.77 -10.90
N MET A 125 -4.50 2.77 -10.32
CA MET A 125 -3.62 1.88 -11.07
C MET A 125 -4.38 1.00 -12.05
N TRP A 126 -5.51 0.45 -11.61
CA TRP A 126 -6.34 -0.40 -12.44
C TRP A 126 -7.11 0.41 -13.50
N GLN A 127 -7.50 1.65 -13.19
CA GLN A 127 -7.99 2.63 -14.17
C GLN A 127 -6.95 2.85 -15.28
N ALA A 128 -5.70 3.14 -14.92
CA ALA A 128 -4.63 3.33 -15.89
C ALA A 128 -4.33 2.06 -16.72
N ALA A 129 -4.43 0.88 -16.10
CA ALA A 129 -4.19 -0.39 -16.77
C ALA A 129 -5.32 -0.78 -17.74
N LEU A 130 -6.57 -0.78 -17.26
CA LEU A 130 -7.72 -1.32 -18.00
C LEU A 130 -8.32 -0.30 -18.97
N ARG A 131 -8.16 1.00 -18.70
CA ARG A 131 -8.72 2.10 -19.49
C ARG A 131 -7.65 3.13 -19.85
N PRO A 132 -6.65 2.76 -20.68
CA PRO A 132 -5.56 3.67 -21.07
C PRO A 132 -6.05 4.91 -21.84
N GLU A 133 -7.22 4.82 -22.48
CA GLU A 133 -7.92 5.92 -23.16
C GLU A 133 -8.48 6.99 -22.20
N GLY A 134 -8.40 6.76 -20.88
CA GLY A 134 -8.90 7.70 -19.86
C GLY A 134 -10.41 7.62 -19.60
N VAL A 135 -11.12 6.66 -20.20
CA VAL A 135 -12.55 6.41 -19.93
C VAL A 135 -12.71 5.83 -18.52
N PRO A 136 -13.62 6.33 -17.65
CA PRO A 136 -13.81 5.79 -16.31
C PRO A 136 -14.08 4.27 -16.30
N LEU A 137 -13.57 3.57 -15.28
CA LEU A 137 -13.95 2.17 -15.01
C LEU A 137 -15.47 2.05 -14.82
N GLN A 138 -16.00 0.88 -15.13
CA GLN A 138 -17.41 0.60 -14.89
C GLN A 138 -17.71 0.58 -13.39
N PRO A 139 -18.91 0.99 -12.94
CA PRO A 139 -19.27 0.96 -11.53
C PRO A 139 -19.11 -0.42 -10.88
N ALA A 140 -19.40 -1.49 -11.63
CA ALA A 140 -19.21 -2.87 -11.17
C ALA A 140 -17.74 -3.19 -10.85
N THR A 141 -16.80 -2.68 -11.65
CA THR A 141 -15.36 -2.82 -11.41
C THR A 141 -14.93 -2.13 -10.13
N HIS A 142 -15.43 -0.91 -9.87
CA HIS A 142 -15.16 -0.23 -8.61
C HIS A 142 -15.65 -1.05 -7.41
N MET A 143 -16.85 -1.62 -7.49
CA MET A 143 -17.41 -2.47 -6.43
C MET A 143 -16.58 -3.75 -6.20
N LEU A 144 -16.12 -4.40 -7.28
CA LEU A 144 -15.25 -5.57 -7.19
C LEU A 144 -13.93 -5.23 -6.51
N LEU A 145 -13.24 -4.18 -6.97
CA LEU A 145 -11.99 -3.72 -6.35
C LEU A 145 -12.19 -3.41 -4.86
N GLU A 146 -13.26 -2.69 -4.51
CA GLU A 146 -13.57 -2.38 -3.12
C GLU A 146 -13.79 -3.62 -2.26
N TYR A 147 -14.57 -4.60 -2.74
CA TYR A 147 -14.81 -5.85 -2.04
C TYR A 147 -13.52 -6.63 -1.78
N HIS A 148 -12.70 -6.83 -2.83
CA HIS A 148 -11.48 -7.60 -2.75
C HIS A 148 -10.42 -6.94 -1.87
N ILE A 149 -10.22 -5.63 -2.00
CA ILE A 149 -9.28 -4.87 -1.17
C ILE A 149 -9.69 -4.92 0.30
N SER A 150 -10.99 -4.78 0.58
CA SER A 150 -11.50 -4.87 1.95
C SER A 150 -11.22 -6.25 2.58
N GLY A 151 -11.33 -7.32 1.80
CA GLY A 151 -10.95 -8.67 2.22
C GLY A 151 -9.45 -8.80 2.53
N VAL A 152 -8.56 -8.28 1.67
CA VAL A 152 -7.11 -8.31 1.89
C VAL A 152 -6.71 -7.50 3.13
N VAL A 153 -7.27 -6.30 3.31
CA VAL A 153 -7.02 -5.46 4.49
C VAL A 153 -7.49 -6.17 5.76
N ALA A 154 -8.65 -6.85 5.72
CA ALA A 154 -9.15 -7.62 6.86
C ALA A 154 -8.23 -8.81 7.20
N LEU A 155 -7.70 -9.51 6.21
CA LEU A 155 -6.72 -10.58 6.40
C LEU A 155 -5.41 -10.06 6.98
N LEU A 156 -4.91 -8.93 6.49
CA LEU A 156 -3.72 -8.27 7.05
C LEU A 156 -3.93 -7.88 8.51
N ALA A 157 -5.04 -7.21 8.83
CA ALA A 157 -5.41 -6.83 10.18
C ALA A 157 -5.57 -8.04 11.12
N ARG A 158 -6.01 -9.18 10.58
CA ARG A 158 -6.09 -10.43 11.35
C ARG A 158 -4.71 -11.06 11.53
N HIS A 159 -3.87 -11.08 10.49
CA HIS A 159 -2.51 -11.61 10.55
C HIS A 159 -1.69 -10.91 11.63
N THR A 160 -1.77 -9.58 11.68
CA THR A 160 -1.00 -8.76 12.62
C THR A 160 -1.42 -9.07 14.07
N ARG A 161 -2.73 -9.07 14.36
CA ARG A 161 -3.29 -9.45 15.67
C ARG A 161 -3.00 -10.91 16.06
N SER A 162 -2.99 -11.81 15.09
CA SER A 162 -2.86 -13.25 15.31
C SER A 162 -1.42 -13.69 15.59
N ARG A 163 -0.41 -12.81 15.43
CA ARG A 163 0.98 -13.12 15.83
C ARG A 163 1.10 -13.48 17.31
N ALA A 164 0.17 -13.03 18.15
CA ALA A 164 0.11 -13.36 19.57
C ALA A 164 -0.65 -14.68 19.90
N HIS A 165 -1.42 -15.24 18.95
CA HIS A 165 -2.37 -16.34 19.22
C HIS A 165 -2.33 -17.49 18.18
N GLY A 166 -1.14 -17.84 17.69
CA GLY A 166 -0.95 -19.02 16.83
C GLY A 166 -1.08 -18.80 15.32
N GLY A 167 -1.23 -17.54 14.87
CA GLY A 167 -1.22 -17.18 13.44
C GLY A 167 -2.46 -17.63 12.65
N LEU A 168 -2.55 -17.17 11.39
CA LEU A 168 -3.50 -17.70 10.41
C LEU A 168 -2.91 -18.99 9.77
N PRO A 169 -3.73 -20.00 9.44
CA PRO A 169 -3.28 -21.14 8.64
C PRO A 169 -2.76 -20.65 7.28
N GLN A 170 -1.44 -20.71 7.09
CA GLN A 170 -0.79 -20.03 5.97
C GLN A 170 -1.18 -20.61 4.60
N ASP A 171 -1.36 -21.93 4.53
CA ASP A 171 -1.76 -22.62 3.30
C ASP A 171 -3.18 -22.23 2.89
N ASP A 172 -4.12 -22.21 3.84
CA ASP A 172 -5.52 -21.82 3.57
C ASP A 172 -5.62 -20.35 3.12
N VAL A 173 -4.86 -19.45 3.75
CA VAL A 173 -4.82 -18.04 3.35
C VAL A 173 -4.23 -17.89 1.95
N SER A 174 -3.14 -18.61 1.66
CA SER A 174 -2.50 -18.57 0.34
C SER A 174 -3.42 -19.07 -0.76
N GLU A 175 -4.13 -20.18 -0.52
CA GLU A 175 -5.10 -20.74 -1.46
C GLU A 175 -6.28 -19.80 -1.66
N LEU A 176 -6.81 -19.22 -0.58
CA LEU A 176 -7.87 -18.22 -0.65
C LEU A 176 -7.47 -17.01 -1.50
N LEU A 177 -6.26 -16.47 -1.27
CA LEU A 177 -5.75 -15.32 -2.01
C LEU A 177 -5.56 -15.62 -3.50
N ARG A 178 -5.06 -16.82 -3.86
CA ARG A 178 -4.96 -17.24 -5.28
C ARG A 178 -6.31 -17.37 -5.94
N ARG A 179 -7.28 -18.01 -5.28
CA ARG A 179 -8.66 -18.14 -5.80
C ARG A 179 -9.33 -16.78 -5.97
N ALA A 180 -9.17 -15.89 -4.99
CA ALA A 180 -9.71 -14.54 -5.07
C ALA A 180 -9.08 -13.74 -6.22
N ALA A 181 -7.77 -13.90 -6.45
CA ALA A 181 -7.07 -13.24 -7.53
C ALA A 181 -7.51 -13.75 -8.93
N SER A 182 -7.69 -15.06 -9.11
CA SER A 182 -8.22 -15.63 -10.35
C SER A 182 -9.64 -15.13 -10.61
N PHE A 183 -10.52 -15.19 -9.61
CA PHE A 183 -11.89 -14.70 -9.72
C PHE A 183 -11.95 -13.22 -10.08
N LEU A 184 -11.07 -12.40 -9.50
CA LEU A 184 -11.03 -10.96 -9.77
C LEU A 184 -10.73 -10.67 -11.25
N ILE A 185 -9.81 -11.41 -11.89
CA ILE A 185 -9.49 -11.20 -13.31
C ILE A 185 -10.70 -11.47 -14.19
N ASP A 186 -11.38 -12.59 -13.97
CA ASP A 186 -12.55 -12.98 -14.75
C ASP A 186 -13.68 -11.96 -14.57
N ALA A 187 -14.00 -11.62 -13.32
CA ALA A 187 -15.07 -10.68 -12.98
C ALA A 187 -14.83 -9.27 -13.54
N LEU A 188 -13.56 -8.84 -13.63
CA LEU A 188 -13.20 -7.55 -14.21
C LEU A 188 -13.28 -7.55 -15.74
N GLY A 189 -12.91 -8.65 -16.39
CA GLY A 189 -13.13 -8.82 -17.82
C GLY A 189 -14.61 -8.65 -18.17
N ASP A 190 -15.46 -9.39 -17.45
CA ASP A 190 -16.92 -9.32 -17.61
C ASP A 190 -17.46 -7.91 -17.34
N ALA A 191 -17.04 -7.27 -16.25
CA ALA A 191 -17.51 -5.93 -15.87
C ALA A 191 -17.09 -4.84 -16.88
N GLU A 192 -15.89 -4.95 -17.45
CA GLU A 192 -15.36 -3.97 -18.42
C GLU A 192 -15.70 -4.33 -19.88
N GLY A 193 -16.39 -5.45 -20.13
CA GLY A 193 -16.77 -5.91 -21.47
C GLY A 193 -15.58 -6.32 -22.34
N VAL A 194 -14.52 -6.86 -21.74
CA VAL A 194 -13.31 -7.34 -22.42
C VAL A 194 -13.07 -8.81 -22.07
N SER A 195 -12.35 -9.55 -22.92
CA SER A 195 -12.00 -10.92 -22.57
C SER A 195 -11.07 -10.95 -21.34
N PRO A 196 -11.09 -12.03 -20.53
CA PRO A 196 -10.13 -12.20 -19.44
C PRO A 196 -8.67 -12.14 -19.91
N GLU A 197 -8.38 -12.66 -21.11
CA GLU A 197 -7.05 -12.59 -21.74
C GLU A 197 -6.61 -11.15 -22.01
N GLU A 198 -7.52 -10.30 -22.51
CA GLU A 198 -7.24 -8.89 -22.77
C GLU A 198 -7.06 -8.11 -21.46
N ALA A 199 -7.91 -8.34 -20.46
CA ALA A 199 -7.76 -7.75 -19.13
C ALA A 199 -6.40 -8.13 -18.51
N LEU A 200 -6.02 -9.41 -18.61
CA LEU A 200 -4.74 -9.91 -18.12
C LEU A 200 -3.56 -9.26 -18.87
N ALA A 201 -3.61 -9.16 -20.20
CA ALA A 201 -2.56 -8.54 -21.01
C ALA A 201 -2.34 -7.07 -20.64
N ARG A 202 -3.43 -6.33 -20.38
CA ARG A 202 -3.38 -4.94 -19.90
C ARG A 202 -2.71 -4.82 -18.53
N LEU A 203 -3.09 -5.69 -17.58
CA LEU A 203 -2.48 -5.72 -16.24
C LEU A 203 -1.00 -6.10 -16.28
N GLN A 204 -0.61 -7.05 -17.15
CA GLN A 204 0.79 -7.41 -17.38
C GLN A 204 1.60 -6.22 -17.90
N THR A 205 1.02 -5.46 -18.83
CA THR A 205 1.66 -4.25 -19.38
C THR A 205 1.84 -3.19 -18.31
N ALA A 206 0.80 -2.91 -17.53
CA ALA A 206 0.85 -1.96 -16.42
C ALA A 206 1.88 -2.38 -15.34
N SER A 207 1.96 -3.67 -15.00
CA SER A 207 2.94 -4.20 -14.06
C SER A 207 4.39 -3.96 -14.55
N ARG A 208 4.67 -4.19 -15.84
CA ARG A 208 5.99 -3.92 -16.44
C ARG A 208 6.34 -2.43 -16.39
N VAL A 209 5.39 -1.55 -16.74
CA VAL A 209 5.58 -0.10 -16.69
C VAL A 209 5.82 0.38 -15.27
N SER A 210 5.01 -0.11 -14.31
CA SER A 210 5.19 0.21 -12.89
C SER A 210 6.58 -0.19 -12.41
N ARG A 211 7.09 -1.36 -12.78
CA ARG A 211 8.44 -1.82 -12.41
C ARG A 211 9.55 -1.00 -13.06
N ALA A 212 9.35 -0.52 -14.28
CA ALA A 212 10.33 0.31 -14.98
C ALA A 212 10.39 1.76 -14.43
N MET A 213 9.36 2.20 -13.71
CA MET A 213 9.29 3.53 -13.08
C MET A 213 9.77 3.52 -11.61
N LEU A 214 9.98 2.36 -11.01
CA LEU A 214 10.61 2.22 -9.69
C LEU A 214 12.14 2.28 -9.87
N PRO A 215 12.85 3.18 -9.17
CA PRO A 215 14.29 3.40 -9.34
C PRO A 215 15.18 2.23 -8.90
#